data_AF-A0A3N2RLT1-F1
#
_entry.id   AF-A0A3N2RLT1-F1
#
_cell.length_a   1.000
_cell.length_b   1.000
_cell.length_c   1.000
_cell.angle_alpha   90.00
_cell.angle_beta   90.00
_cell.angle_gamma   90.00
#
_symmetry.space_group_name_H-M   'P 1'
#
loop_
_entity.id
_entity.type
_entity.pdbx_description
1 polymer ?
#
loop_
_entity_poly.entity_id
_entity_poly.type
_entity_poly.pdbx_seq_one_letter_code
_entity_poly.pdbx_strand_id
1 'polypeptide(L)'
;MKYLLLSCLFAFAVAGCQTTGTQNNRLTEMQYAYSAAVRWGDFEGAANLIKPELRKQLAPTPMQLERYKQIQVSGYNDVGSEVDKNKGSAVRIVNIGVINRHTMAERSVRYIEAWEWDPVAKTWWLIGGLPDFWQGE
;
A
#
# COMPACT_ATOMS: atom_id res chain seq x y z
N MET A 1 -28.55 -26.14 48.86
CA MET A 1 -29.04 -24.82 48.41
C MET A 1 -28.20 -23.77 49.15
N LYS A 2 -27.18 -23.14 48.57
CA LYS A 2 -27.31 -21.75 48.06
C LYS A 2 -25.98 -21.19 47.50
N TYR A 3 -25.04 -22.00 47.00
CA TYR A 3 -23.77 -21.47 46.44
C TYR A 3 -23.26 -22.24 45.21
N LEU A 4 -24.14 -22.56 44.25
CA LEU A 4 -23.74 -23.24 43.01
C LEU A 4 -24.27 -22.54 41.75
N LEU A 5 -24.40 -21.22 41.81
CA LEU A 5 -24.95 -20.39 40.71
C LEU A 5 -24.17 -19.08 40.60
N LEU A 6 -22.85 -19.14 40.42
CA LEU A 6 -22.08 -17.91 40.17
C LEU A 6 -20.79 -18.16 39.36
N SER A 7 -20.86 -18.91 38.26
CA SER A 7 -19.66 -19.15 37.41
C SER A 7 -19.89 -19.09 35.90
N CYS A 8 -20.95 -18.48 35.39
CA CYS A 8 -21.25 -18.47 33.95
C CYS A 8 -21.29 -17.09 33.29
N LEU A 9 -20.64 -16.07 33.87
CA LEU A 9 -20.73 -14.72 33.33
C LEU A 9 -19.38 -14.04 33.11
N PHE A 10 -18.41 -14.70 32.48
CA PHE A 10 -17.19 -14.00 32.02
C PHE A 10 -16.48 -14.75 30.88
N ALA A 11 -17.10 -14.82 29.69
CA ALA A 11 -16.44 -15.46 28.54
C ALA A 11 -16.86 -14.91 27.16
N PHE A 12 -17.24 -13.64 27.03
CA PHE A 12 -17.51 -13.04 25.72
C PHE A 12 -17.02 -11.59 25.63
N ALA A 13 -15.71 -11.37 25.60
CA ALA A 13 -15.16 -10.04 25.33
C ALA A 13 -13.78 -10.02 24.63
N VAL A 14 -13.41 -11.01 23.82
CA VAL A 14 -12.10 -11.01 23.13
C VAL A 14 -12.17 -11.40 21.64
N ALA A 15 -13.18 -10.93 20.91
CA ALA A 15 -13.25 -11.13 19.45
C ALA A 15 -12.71 -9.93 18.62
N GLY A 16 -12.50 -8.76 19.24
CA GLY A 16 -12.14 -7.52 18.51
C GLY A 16 -10.65 -7.29 18.25
N CYS A 17 -9.75 -8.01 18.90
CA CYS A 17 -8.31 -7.72 18.83
C CYS A 17 -7.58 -8.48 17.70
N GLN A 18 -8.08 -9.66 17.30
CA GLN A 18 -7.41 -10.47 16.26
C GLN A 18 -7.51 -9.85 14.86
N THR A 19 -8.67 -9.31 14.48
CA THR A 19 -8.88 -8.69 13.15
C THR A 19 -7.98 -7.48 12.94
N THR A 20 -7.80 -6.67 13.98
CA THR A 20 -6.96 -5.46 13.95
C THR A 20 -5.48 -5.78 13.79
N GLY A 21 -4.98 -6.82 14.49
CA GLY A 21 -3.59 -7.25 14.35
C GLY A 21 -3.27 -7.78 12.95
N THR A 22 -4.17 -8.59 12.38
CA THR A 22 -4.01 -9.12 11.02
C THR A 22 -4.05 -8.02 9.96
N GLN A 23 -4.97 -7.06 10.05
CA GLN A 23 -5.05 -5.94 9.12
C GLN A 23 -3.75 -5.12 9.09
N ASN A 24 -3.19 -4.80 10.26
CA ASN A 24 -1.96 -4.02 10.37
C ASN A 24 -0.76 -4.75 9.76
N ASN A 25 -0.57 -6.02 10.11
CA ASN A 25 0.54 -6.81 9.58
C ASN A 25 0.45 -6.93 8.06
N ARG A 26 -0.77 -7.13 7.55
CA ARG A 26 -1.02 -7.22 6.12
C ARG A 26 -0.81 -5.89 5.41
N LEU A 27 -1.18 -4.77 6.02
CA LEU A 27 -0.89 -3.44 5.45
C LEU A 27 0.61 -3.25 5.26
N THR A 28 1.40 -3.51 6.30
CA THR A 28 2.86 -3.41 6.25
C THR A 28 3.46 -4.29 5.16
N GLU A 29 2.97 -5.53 5.02
CA GLU A 29 3.41 -6.46 3.99
C GLU A 29 3.11 -5.93 2.57
N MET A 30 1.89 -5.48 2.33
CA MET A 30 1.48 -4.97 1.00
C MET A 30 2.22 -3.68 0.65
N GLN A 31 2.40 -2.79 1.63
CA GLN A 31 3.19 -1.58 1.50
C GLN A 31 4.68 -1.86 1.25
N TYR A 32 5.23 -2.90 1.89
CA TYR A 32 6.60 -3.34 1.63
C TYR A 32 6.73 -3.89 0.21
N ALA A 33 5.84 -4.80 -0.19
CA ALA A 33 5.81 -5.39 -1.53
C ALA A 33 5.75 -4.30 -2.62
N TYR A 34 4.86 -3.32 -2.45
CA TYR A 34 4.77 -2.18 -3.37
C TYR A 34 6.05 -1.36 -3.41
N SER A 35 6.59 -0.99 -2.25
CA SER A 35 7.83 -0.21 -2.18
C SER A 35 9.03 -0.96 -2.79
N ALA A 36 9.10 -2.28 -2.61
CA ALA A 36 10.15 -3.12 -3.18
C ALA A 36 10.02 -3.20 -4.70
N ALA A 37 8.80 -3.43 -5.21
CA ALA A 37 8.53 -3.45 -6.63
C ALA A 37 8.93 -2.13 -7.30
N VAL A 38 8.53 -0.99 -6.73
CA VAL A 38 8.91 0.34 -7.24
C VAL A 38 10.42 0.56 -7.17
N ARG A 39 11.08 0.27 -6.04
CA ARG A 39 12.53 0.45 -5.86
C ARG A 39 13.34 -0.36 -6.88
N TRP A 40 12.91 -1.58 -7.17
CA TRP A 40 13.62 -2.48 -8.08
C TRP A 40 13.18 -2.37 -9.53
N GLY A 41 12.25 -1.44 -9.84
CA GLY A 41 11.78 -1.18 -11.19
C GLY A 41 10.76 -2.20 -11.73
N ASP A 42 10.19 -3.03 -10.86
CA ASP A 42 9.09 -3.95 -11.18
C ASP A 42 7.74 -3.21 -11.16
N PHE A 43 7.52 -2.33 -12.13
CA PHE A 43 6.31 -1.52 -12.21
C PHE A 43 5.07 -2.33 -12.61
N GLU A 44 5.25 -3.47 -13.31
CA GLU A 44 4.16 -4.41 -13.56
C GLU A 44 3.72 -5.10 -12.26
N GLY A 45 4.68 -5.56 -11.44
CA GLY A 45 4.42 -6.09 -10.10
C GLY A 45 3.74 -5.07 -9.19
N ALA A 46 4.18 -3.80 -9.22
CA ALA A 46 3.52 -2.72 -8.50
C ALA A 46 2.06 -2.51 -8.97
N ALA A 47 1.81 -2.53 -10.29
CA ALA A 47 0.46 -2.40 -10.86
C ALA A 47 -0.47 -3.57 -10.48
N ASN A 48 0.07 -4.76 -10.22
CA ASN A 48 -0.71 -5.89 -9.73
C ASN A 48 -1.27 -5.67 -8.32
N LEU A 49 -0.71 -4.75 -7.55
CA LEU A 49 -1.20 -4.38 -6.21
C LEU A 49 -2.34 -3.35 -6.25
N ILE A 50 -2.63 -2.77 -7.42
CA ILE A 50 -3.82 -1.93 -7.63
C ILE A 50 -5.08 -2.79 -7.47
N LYS A 51 -6.10 -2.24 -6.83
CA LYS A 51 -7.40 -2.87 -6.64
C LYS A 51 -7.94 -3.41 -7.98
N PRO A 52 -8.39 -4.69 -8.07
CA PRO A 52 -8.72 -5.32 -9.34
C PRO A 52 -9.69 -4.53 -10.23
N GLU A 53 -10.73 -3.94 -9.65
CA GLU A 53 -11.73 -3.13 -10.34
C GLU A 53 -11.17 -1.80 -10.87
N LEU A 54 -10.15 -1.24 -10.22
CA LEU A 54 -9.51 0.02 -10.63
C LEU A 54 -8.34 -0.21 -11.59
N ARG A 55 -7.77 -1.43 -11.63
CA ARG A 55 -6.55 -1.74 -12.38
C ARG A 55 -6.68 -1.43 -13.86
N LYS A 56 -7.84 -1.67 -14.49
CA LYS A 56 -8.05 -1.34 -15.91
C LYS A 56 -7.90 0.15 -16.22
N GLN A 57 -8.22 1.01 -15.24
CA GLN A 57 -8.16 2.46 -15.39
C GLN A 57 -6.82 3.04 -14.94
N LEU A 58 -6.23 2.47 -13.89
CA LEU A 58 -5.07 3.06 -13.22
C LEU A 58 -3.74 2.38 -13.56
N ALA A 59 -3.74 1.16 -14.09
CA ALA A 59 -2.50 0.50 -14.48
C ALA A 59 -1.84 1.22 -15.67
N PRO A 60 -0.50 1.27 -15.69
CA PRO A 60 0.22 1.87 -16.80
C PRO A 60 -0.04 1.09 -18.09
N THR A 61 -0.20 1.82 -19.19
CA THR A 61 -0.15 1.27 -20.54
C THR A 61 1.25 0.71 -20.87
N PRO A 62 1.39 -0.15 -21.89
CA PRO A 62 2.71 -0.62 -22.33
C PRO A 62 3.70 0.52 -22.63
N MET A 63 3.23 1.61 -23.23
CA MET A 63 4.05 2.79 -23.51
C MET A 63 4.52 3.48 -22.22
N GLN A 64 3.66 3.58 -21.21
CA GLN A 64 4.05 4.14 -19.90
C GLN A 64 5.05 3.23 -19.17
N LEU A 65 4.91 1.90 -19.29
CA LEU A 65 5.89 0.94 -18.76
C LEU A 65 7.27 1.11 -19.41
N GLU A 66 7.35 1.36 -20.72
CA GLU A 66 8.63 1.70 -21.37
C GLU A 66 9.23 3.00 -20.82
N ARG A 67 8.39 4.00 -20.51
CA ARG A 67 8.84 5.25 -19.89
C ARG A 67 9.49 5.00 -18.54
N TYR A 68 8.90 4.14 -17.70
CA TYR A 68 9.48 3.77 -16.41
C TYR A 68 10.87 3.12 -16.51
N LYS A 69 11.22 2.46 -17.62
CA LYS A 69 12.57 1.91 -17.82
C LYS A 69 13.64 2.99 -17.96
N GLN A 70 13.26 4.22 -18.31
CA GLN A 70 14.18 5.35 -18.47
C GLN A 70 14.65 5.94 -17.14
N ILE A 71 14.08 5.49 -16.01
CA ILE A 71 14.45 5.97 -14.68
C ILE A 71 15.06 4.85 -13.83
N GLN A 72 15.80 5.27 -12.81
CA GLN A 72 16.25 4.43 -11.72
C GLN A 72 15.77 5.06 -10.41
N VAL A 73 15.14 4.25 -9.55
CA VAL A 73 14.80 4.70 -8.20
C VAL A 73 16.06 4.68 -7.34
N SER A 74 16.46 5.83 -6.80
CA SER A 74 17.62 6.00 -5.92
C SER A 74 17.25 5.96 -4.43
N GLY A 75 15.98 6.21 -4.10
CA GLY A 75 15.50 6.21 -2.72
C GLY A 75 13.98 6.11 -2.63
N TYR A 76 13.49 5.66 -1.48
CA TYR A 76 12.06 5.55 -1.21
C TYR A 76 11.85 5.66 0.30
N ASN A 77 11.42 6.83 0.76
CA ASN A 77 11.34 7.14 2.18
C ASN A 77 9.89 7.42 2.57
N ASP A 78 9.39 6.75 3.59
CA ASP A 78 8.12 7.10 4.24
C ASP A 78 8.31 8.45 4.97
N VAL A 79 7.40 9.39 4.73
CA VAL A 79 7.42 10.72 5.34
C VAL A 79 6.20 10.97 6.24
N GLY A 80 5.25 10.05 6.28
CA GLY A 80 4.01 10.19 7.03
C GLY A 80 2.98 9.16 6.59
N SER A 81 2.30 8.56 7.57
CA SER A 81 1.25 7.57 7.36
C SER A 81 0.06 7.82 8.28
N GLU A 82 -1.15 7.55 7.78
CA GLU A 82 -2.40 7.59 8.52
C GLU A 82 -3.21 6.31 8.23
N VAL A 83 -3.84 5.73 9.24
CA VAL A 83 -4.65 4.52 9.12
C VAL A 83 -5.96 4.68 9.88
N ASP A 84 -7.08 4.62 9.16
CA ASP A 84 -8.43 4.53 9.73
C ASP A 84 -8.93 3.09 9.59
N LYS A 85 -8.81 2.35 10.70
CA LYS A 85 -9.15 0.92 10.78
C LYS A 85 -10.66 0.68 10.68
N ASN A 86 -11.46 1.60 11.19
CA ASN A 86 -12.92 1.46 11.18
C ASN A 86 -13.45 1.59 9.76
N LYS A 87 -12.83 2.48 8.97
CA LYS A 87 -13.15 2.66 7.54
C LYS A 87 -12.41 1.71 6.62
N GLY A 88 -11.39 1.00 7.12
CA GLY A 88 -10.55 0.13 6.30
C GLY A 88 -9.74 0.91 5.27
N SER A 89 -9.25 2.10 5.63
CA SER A 89 -8.49 2.97 4.74
C SER A 89 -7.13 3.32 5.35
N ALA A 90 -6.11 3.39 4.52
CA ALA A 90 -4.78 3.88 4.92
C ALA A 90 -4.19 4.77 3.85
N VAL A 91 -3.45 5.79 4.28
CA VAL A 91 -2.70 6.68 3.41
C VAL A 91 -1.25 6.67 3.85
N ARG A 92 -0.33 6.58 2.89
CA ARG A 92 1.11 6.72 3.13
C ARG A 92 1.70 7.71 2.14
N ILE A 93 2.35 8.73 2.66
CA ILE A 93 3.08 9.71 1.86
C ILE A 93 4.53 9.25 1.80
N VAL A 94 5.09 9.22 0.59
CA VAL A 94 6.47 8.81 0.36
C VAL A 94 7.22 9.87 -0.43
N ASN A 95 8.52 9.94 -0.19
CA ASN A 95 9.45 10.72 -0.99
C ASN A 95 10.36 9.76 -1.77
N ILE A 96 10.29 9.81 -3.09
CA ILE A 96 11.00 8.90 -3.99
C ILE A 96 12.15 9.65 -4.65
N GLY A 97 13.37 9.14 -4.52
CA GLY A 97 14.52 9.61 -5.29
C GLY A 97 14.53 8.93 -6.65
N VAL A 98 14.71 9.71 -7.72
CA VAL A 98 14.63 9.23 -9.10
C VAL A 98 15.78 9.82 -9.91
N ILE A 99 16.55 8.95 -10.55
CA ILE A 99 17.62 9.31 -11.49
C ILE A 99 17.12 9.05 -12.90
N ASN A 100 17.21 10.04 -13.77
CA ASN A 100 17.03 9.84 -15.21
C ASN A 100 18.27 9.13 -15.77
N ARG A 101 18.09 7.94 -16.36
CA ARG A 101 19.21 7.11 -16.85
C ARG A 101 19.96 7.73 -18.04
N HIS A 102 19.34 8.65 -18.77
CA HIS A 102 19.93 9.27 -19.95
C HIS A 102 20.73 10.53 -19.59
N THR A 103 20.26 11.33 -18.64
CA THR A 103 20.91 12.60 -18.26
C THR A 103 21.70 12.53 -16.97
N MET A 104 21.56 11.43 -16.20
CA MET A 104 22.08 11.26 -14.85
C MET A 104 21.61 12.33 -13.85
N ALA A 105 20.58 13.11 -14.21
CA ALA A 105 19.96 14.07 -13.30
C ALA A 105 19.13 13.33 -12.24
N GLU A 106 19.33 13.69 -10.98
CA GLU A 106 18.53 13.20 -9.85
C GLU A 106 17.49 14.23 -9.45
N ARG A 107 16.28 13.75 -9.14
CA ARG A 107 15.20 14.54 -8.55
C ARG A 107 14.45 13.75 -7.50
N SER A 108 13.63 14.45 -6.73
CA SER A 108 12.75 13.84 -5.73
C SER A 108 11.29 14.06 -6.09
N VAL A 109 10.49 13.00 -5.97
CA VAL A 109 9.06 12.98 -6.29
C VAL A 109 8.28 12.59 -5.03
N ARG A 110 7.37 13.46 -4.61
CA ARG A 110 6.39 13.13 -3.58
C ARG A 110 5.28 12.28 -4.19
N TYR A 111 4.95 11.16 -3.56
CA TYR A 111 3.86 10.29 -3.98
C TYR A 111 2.97 9.95 -2.78
N ILE A 112 1.67 9.84 -3.01
CA ILE A 112 0.68 9.48 -1.99
C ILE A 112 0.11 8.12 -2.37
N GLU A 113 0.39 7.13 -1.56
CA GLU A 113 -0.27 5.83 -1.63
C GLU A 113 -1.58 5.90 -0.85
N ALA A 114 -2.69 5.52 -1.50
CA ALA A 114 -3.96 5.30 -0.83
C ALA A 114 -4.31 3.82 -0.90
N TRP A 115 -4.72 3.25 0.23
CA TRP A 115 -4.95 1.83 0.42
C TRP A 115 -6.34 1.59 0.99
N GLU A 116 -6.98 0.51 0.53
CA GLU A 116 -8.29 0.05 1.02
C GLU A 116 -8.21 -1.42 1.45
N TRP A 117 -8.81 -1.74 2.60
CA TRP A 117 -8.93 -3.09 3.11
C TRP A 117 -10.07 -3.84 2.44
N ASP A 118 -9.77 -5.01 1.89
CA ASP A 118 -10.76 -5.96 1.41
C ASP A 118 -11.02 -7.03 2.49
N PRO A 119 -12.21 -7.06 3.12
CA PRO A 119 -12.53 -8.03 4.16
C PRO A 119 -12.72 -9.46 3.62
N VAL A 120 -13.02 -9.62 2.34
CA VAL A 120 -13.23 -10.93 1.69
C VAL A 120 -11.88 -11.55 1.34
N ALA A 121 -11.03 -10.80 0.64
CA ALA A 121 -9.68 -11.25 0.28
C ALA A 121 -8.68 -11.18 1.47
N LYS A 122 -9.08 -10.50 2.56
CA LYS A 122 -8.24 -10.24 3.74
C LYS A 122 -6.89 -9.62 3.37
N THR A 123 -6.93 -8.65 2.46
CA THR A 123 -5.74 -7.96 1.96
C THR A 123 -5.99 -6.47 1.80
N TRP A 124 -4.90 -5.71 1.69
CA TRP A 124 -4.96 -4.31 1.30
C TRP A 124 -4.70 -4.17 -0.19
N TRP A 125 -5.47 -3.31 -0.84
CA TRP A 125 -5.30 -2.97 -2.24
C TRP A 125 -4.91 -1.49 -2.37
N LEU A 126 -4.01 -1.19 -3.29
CA LEU A 126 -3.72 0.18 -3.67
C LEU A 126 -4.91 0.70 -4.48
N ILE A 127 -5.48 1.83 -4.07
CA ILE A 127 -6.58 2.50 -4.79
C ILE A 127 -6.09 3.72 -5.61
N GLY A 128 -4.78 4.03 -5.50
CA GLY A 128 -4.06 4.91 -6.42
C GLY A 128 -3.39 4.15 -7.56
N GLY A 129 -2.92 4.88 -8.58
CA GLY A 129 -2.10 4.34 -9.67
C GLY A 129 -0.64 4.18 -9.27
N LEU A 130 0.27 4.23 -10.24
CA LEU A 130 1.71 4.31 -9.98
C LEU A 130 2.15 5.78 -9.84
N PRO A 131 3.30 6.07 -9.20
CA PRO A 131 3.85 7.42 -9.17
C PRO A 131 4.13 7.93 -10.59
N ASP A 132 3.69 9.16 -10.89
CA ASP A 132 4.16 9.89 -12.06
C ASP A 132 5.52 10.54 -11.75
N PHE A 133 6.58 10.02 -12.38
CA PHE A 133 7.93 10.55 -12.18
C PHE A 133 8.26 11.75 -13.05
N TRP A 134 7.37 12.19 -13.93
CA TRP A 134 7.63 13.22 -14.94
C TRP A 134 6.92 14.54 -14.69
N GLN A 135 5.94 14.60 -13.78
CA GLN A 135 5.30 15.84 -13.32
C GLN A 135 4.84 16.78 -14.45
N GLY A 136 4.38 16.24 -15.59
CA GLY A 136 3.91 17.00 -16.75
C GLY A 136 4.93 17.26 -17.86
N GLU A 137 6.16 16.74 -17.75
CA GLU A 137 7.11 16.58 -18.87
C GLU A 137 6.71 15.45 -19.83
#